data_AF-X6PAT6-F1
#
_entry.id   AF-X6PAT6-F1
#
_cell.length_a   1.000
_cell.length_b   1.000
_cell.length_c   1.000
_cell.angle_alpha   90.00
_cell.angle_beta   90.00
_cell.angle_gamma   90.00
#
_symmetry.space_group_name_H-M   'P 1'
#
loop_
_entity.id
_entity.type
_entity.pdbx_description
1 polymer ?
#
loop_
_entity_poly.entity_id
_entity_poly.type
_entity_poly.pdbx_seq_one_letter_code
_entity_poly.pdbx_strand_id
1 'polypeptide(L)'
;MFAQLQQMYKTDEEIISKVAKWFGQDVESQQQHLMSLFYNFGNRFEKTTISQTWRNYNQIYSDTLEKLREMCATSNLNELKEENELKILREMRLHILWNILKYPKHIKYRQIHKQALYNNLFSKCHQLGADFEQVFISMEKNLQTIGFKKGNHGHWYYQYHHIQLLHLWNCYEIAINQQTMYYINKKLDSKNSVHVIEWKMERL
;
A
#
# COMPACT_ATOMS: atom_id res chain seq x y z
N MET A 1 -42.26 33.32 -23.72
CA MET A 1 -41.46 32.16 -23.27
C MET A 1 -40.18 32.57 -22.54
N PHE A 2 -39.41 33.57 -23.01
CA PHE A 2 -38.24 34.11 -22.28
C PHE A 2 -38.59 34.92 -21.01
N ALA A 3 -39.71 35.63 -21.00
CA ALA A 3 -40.17 36.41 -19.84
C ALA A 3 -40.68 35.56 -18.66
N GLN A 4 -41.15 34.32 -18.93
CA GLN A 4 -41.58 33.38 -17.89
C GLN A 4 -40.40 32.64 -17.25
N LEU A 5 -39.28 32.45 -17.97
CA LEU A 5 -38.04 31.91 -17.41
C LEU A 5 -37.35 32.92 -16.46
N GLN A 6 -37.40 34.22 -16.75
CA GLN A 6 -36.85 35.24 -15.85
C GLN A 6 -37.62 35.38 -14.52
N GLN A 7 -38.89 35.01 -14.47
CA GLN A 7 -39.66 34.94 -13.22
C GLN A 7 -39.44 33.63 -12.43
N MET A 8 -39.06 32.55 -13.11
CA MET A 8 -38.79 31.25 -12.48
C MET A 8 -37.42 31.19 -11.79
N TYR A 9 -36.47 32.04 -12.22
CA TYR A 9 -35.12 32.18 -11.63
C TYR A 9 -34.94 33.47 -10.81
N LYS A 10 -36.03 33.94 -10.19
CA LYS A 10 -35.95 34.86 -9.04
C LYS A 10 -35.66 34.11 -7.74
N THR A 11 -35.10 32.90 -7.85
CA THR A 11 -34.60 32.09 -6.76
C THR A 11 -33.22 32.59 -6.37
N ASP A 12 -33.24 33.40 -5.32
CA ASP A 12 -32.20 33.67 -4.35
C ASP A 12 -30.77 33.65 -4.89
N GLU A 13 -30.20 34.85 -5.10
CA GLU A 13 -28.75 35.07 -5.14
C GLU A 13 -28.03 34.32 -3.99
N GLU A 14 -28.73 34.06 -2.87
CA GLU A 14 -28.26 33.24 -1.77
C GLU A 14 -28.04 31.75 -2.13
N ILE A 15 -28.88 31.14 -2.97
CA ILE A 15 -28.70 29.75 -3.44
C ILE A 15 -27.56 29.68 -4.45
N ILE A 16 -27.51 30.60 -5.42
CA ILE A 16 -26.41 30.68 -6.40
C ILE A 16 -25.08 30.98 -5.68
N SER A 17 -25.08 31.87 -4.68
CA SER A 17 -23.93 32.15 -3.82
C SER A 17 -23.53 30.96 -2.95
N LYS A 18 -24.47 30.21 -2.36
CA LYS A 18 -24.18 28.98 -1.60
C LYS A 18 -23.60 27.89 -2.50
N VAL A 19 -24.15 27.71 -3.70
CA VAL A 19 -23.65 26.76 -4.70
C VAL A 19 -22.27 27.17 -5.21
N ALA A 20 -22.05 28.45 -5.51
CA ALA A 20 -20.73 28.98 -5.90
C ALA A 20 -19.70 28.90 -4.78
N LYS A 21 -20.12 29.07 -3.52
CA LYS A 21 -19.26 28.91 -2.32
C LYS A 21 -18.94 27.44 -2.05
N TRP A 22 -19.87 26.53 -2.33
CA TRP A 22 -19.63 25.08 -2.36
C TRP A 22 -18.60 24.71 -3.45
N PHE A 23 -18.73 25.28 -4.66
CA PHE A 23 -17.72 25.07 -5.71
C PHE A 23 -16.38 25.77 -5.41
N GLY A 24 -16.38 26.87 -4.66
CA GLY A 24 -15.15 27.57 -4.24
C GLY A 24 -14.37 26.85 -3.14
N GLN A 25 -15.06 26.20 -2.19
CA GLN A 25 -14.43 25.31 -1.20
C GLN A 25 -13.95 23.98 -1.81
N ASP A 26 -14.53 23.59 -2.95
CA ASP A 26 -14.15 22.35 -3.63
C ASP A 26 -12.77 22.45 -4.31
N VAL A 27 -12.32 23.62 -4.75
CA VAL A 27 -11.05 23.73 -5.51
C VAL A 27 -9.84 23.24 -4.71
N GLU A 28 -9.72 23.58 -3.42
CA GLU A 28 -8.63 23.08 -2.58
C GLU A 28 -8.75 21.56 -2.32
N SER A 29 -9.97 21.06 -2.11
CA SER A 29 -10.22 19.62 -1.93
C SER A 29 -9.90 18.82 -3.20
N GLN A 30 -10.29 19.34 -4.37
CA GLN A 30 -10.04 18.74 -5.68
C GLN A 30 -8.55 18.76 -6.01
N GLN A 31 -7.83 19.82 -5.63
CA GLN A 31 -6.36 19.87 -5.76
C GLN A 31 -5.68 18.84 -4.85
N GLN A 32 -6.13 18.69 -3.60
CA GLN A 32 -5.59 17.68 -2.68
C GLN A 32 -5.85 16.25 -3.19
N HIS A 33 -7.04 15.99 -3.74
CA HIS A 33 -7.38 14.73 -4.38
C HIS A 33 -6.48 14.44 -5.58
N LEU A 34 -6.31 15.41 -6.48
CA LEU A 34 -5.44 15.25 -7.65
C LEU A 34 -3.96 15.06 -7.24
N MET A 35 -3.48 15.79 -6.24
CA MET A 35 -2.15 15.58 -5.67
C MET A 35 -1.99 14.19 -5.06
N SER A 36 -3.03 13.68 -4.39
CA SER A 36 -3.05 12.31 -3.88
C SER A 36 -3.01 11.29 -5.00
N LEU A 37 -3.68 11.52 -6.13
CA LEU A 37 -3.58 10.65 -7.31
C LEU A 37 -2.17 10.66 -7.90
N PHE A 38 -1.53 11.82 -8.05
CA PHE A 38 -0.13 11.90 -8.50
C PHE A 38 0.84 11.21 -7.55
N TYR A 39 0.65 11.37 -6.24
CA TYR A 39 1.49 10.70 -5.25
C TYR A 39 1.39 9.18 -5.34
N ASN A 40 0.16 8.64 -5.46
CA ASN A 40 -0.08 7.21 -5.46
C ASN A 40 0.26 6.51 -6.78
N PHE A 41 0.16 7.22 -7.92
CA PHE A 41 0.27 6.61 -9.26
C PHE A 41 1.34 7.22 -10.16
N GLY A 42 2.00 8.32 -9.76
CA GLY A 42 2.96 9.04 -10.61
C GLY A 42 4.24 8.27 -10.95
N ASN A 43 4.51 7.17 -10.24
CA ASN A 43 5.57 6.23 -10.58
C ASN A 43 5.14 5.16 -11.60
N ARG A 44 3.83 5.04 -11.88
CA ARG A 44 3.25 4.03 -12.79
C ARG A 44 2.66 4.63 -14.06
N PHE A 45 2.17 5.87 -13.96
CA PHE A 45 1.57 6.57 -15.08
C PHE A 45 2.19 7.95 -15.24
N GLU A 46 2.29 8.39 -16.50
CA GLU A 46 2.59 9.78 -16.80
C GLU A 46 1.53 10.69 -16.18
N LYS A 47 1.95 11.88 -15.72
CA LYS A 47 1.04 12.86 -15.13
C LYS A 47 -0.12 13.25 -16.07
N THR A 48 0.13 13.23 -17.38
CA THR A 48 -0.85 13.45 -18.44
C THR A 48 -1.97 12.41 -18.40
N THR A 49 -1.62 11.13 -18.24
CA THR A 49 -2.56 10.00 -18.14
C THR A 49 -3.42 10.11 -16.88
N ILE A 50 -2.82 10.43 -15.74
CA ILE A 50 -3.55 10.64 -14.47
C ILE A 50 -4.52 11.82 -14.61
N SER A 51 -4.06 12.94 -15.15
CA SER A 51 -4.87 14.15 -15.36
C SER A 51 -6.02 13.95 -16.34
N GLN A 52 -5.79 13.18 -17.41
CA GLN A 52 -6.82 12.89 -18.39
C GLN A 52 -7.89 11.97 -17.80
N THR A 53 -7.47 10.94 -17.05
CA THR A 53 -8.41 10.05 -16.35
C THR A 53 -9.25 10.84 -15.35
N TRP A 54 -8.62 11.72 -14.57
CA TRP A 54 -9.31 12.63 -13.66
C TRP A 54 -10.41 13.47 -14.34
N ARG A 55 -10.11 14.05 -15.51
CA ARG A 55 -11.09 14.81 -16.30
C ARG A 55 -12.20 13.92 -16.87
N ASN A 56 -11.85 12.74 -17.36
CA ASN A 56 -12.81 11.80 -17.96
C ASN A 56 -13.86 11.29 -16.96
N TYR A 57 -13.52 11.25 -15.67
CA TYR A 57 -14.40 10.81 -14.59
C TYR A 57 -14.96 11.99 -13.78
N ASN A 58 -15.19 13.12 -14.46
CA ASN A 58 -15.83 14.32 -13.90
C ASN A 58 -15.20 14.84 -12.61
N GLN A 59 -13.90 14.60 -12.39
CA GLN A 59 -13.19 15.00 -11.17
C GLN A 59 -13.77 14.34 -9.90
N ILE A 60 -14.37 13.16 -10.04
CA ILE A 60 -14.81 12.36 -8.89
C ILE A 60 -13.63 11.48 -8.44
N TYR A 61 -13.16 11.71 -7.21
CA TYR A 61 -11.97 11.04 -6.66
C TYR A 61 -12.11 9.52 -6.56
N SER A 62 -13.23 9.02 -6.03
CA SER A 62 -13.49 7.58 -5.93
C SER A 62 -13.39 6.90 -7.30
N ASP A 63 -14.01 7.49 -8.31
CA ASP A 63 -14.19 6.87 -9.62
C ASP A 63 -12.87 6.92 -10.40
N THR A 64 -12.17 8.05 -10.33
CA THR A 64 -10.85 8.18 -10.93
C THR A 64 -9.84 7.23 -10.28
N LEU A 65 -9.87 7.14 -8.94
CA LEU A 65 -9.02 6.24 -8.18
C LEU A 65 -9.29 4.78 -8.57
N GLU A 66 -10.55 4.38 -8.69
CA GLU A 66 -10.95 3.05 -9.12
C GLU A 66 -10.47 2.76 -10.55
N LYS A 67 -10.63 3.71 -11.47
CA LYS A 67 -10.17 3.52 -12.85
C LYS A 67 -8.66 3.39 -12.96
N LEU A 68 -7.89 4.24 -12.27
CA LEU A 68 -6.42 4.14 -12.29
C LEU A 68 -5.94 2.83 -11.65
N ARG A 69 -6.63 2.33 -10.62
CA ARG A 69 -6.40 0.98 -10.08
C ARG A 69 -6.73 -0.11 -11.09
N GLU A 70 -7.84 0.02 -11.82
CA GLU A 70 -8.22 -0.92 -12.87
C GLU A 70 -7.16 -0.96 -13.97
N MET A 71 -6.71 0.20 -14.47
CA MET A 71 -5.63 0.30 -15.46
C MET A 71 -4.35 -0.35 -14.95
N CYS A 72 -3.99 -0.10 -13.68
CA CYS A 72 -2.86 -0.76 -12.99
C CYS A 72 -3.04 -2.28 -12.80
N ALA A 73 -4.26 -2.80 -12.89
CA ALA A 73 -4.52 -4.23 -12.78
C ALA A 73 -4.55 -4.88 -14.16
N THR A 74 -5.09 -4.21 -15.17
CA THR A 74 -5.19 -4.72 -16.55
C THR A 74 -3.85 -4.67 -17.28
N SER A 75 -3.06 -3.61 -17.09
CA SER A 75 -1.70 -3.53 -17.65
C SER A 75 -0.78 -4.61 -17.09
N ASN A 76 -1.15 -5.12 -15.93
CA ASN A 76 -0.30 -5.91 -15.05
C ASN A 76 -0.75 -7.38 -15.08
N LEU A 77 -1.95 -7.72 -15.57
CA LEU A 77 -2.44 -9.10 -15.64
C LEU A 77 -1.69 -9.98 -16.67
N ASN A 78 -1.08 -9.37 -17.67
CA ASN A 78 -0.21 -10.07 -18.63
C ASN A 78 1.30 -10.02 -18.25
N GLU A 79 1.67 -9.23 -17.23
CA GLU A 79 3.08 -8.97 -16.83
C GLU A 79 3.40 -9.17 -15.34
N LEU A 80 2.42 -9.46 -14.46
CA LEU A 80 2.59 -9.63 -13.01
C LEU A 80 3.20 -10.99 -12.65
N LYS A 81 4.37 -11.29 -13.20
CA LYS A 81 5.34 -12.02 -12.40
C LYS A 81 5.81 -11.05 -11.34
N GLU A 82 5.35 -11.25 -10.11
CA GLU A 82 5.99 -10.60 -8.97
C GLU A 82 7.49 -10.88 -9.04
N GLU A 83 8.29 -9.82 -9.08
CA GLU A 83 9.74 -9.92 -9.05
C GLU A 83 10.18 -10.82 -7.88
N ASN A 84 11.10 -11.74 -8.16
CA ASN A 84 11.52 -12.72 -7.18
C ASN A 84 12.10 -12.04 -5.93
N GLU A 85 12.76 -10.89 -6.10
CA GLU A 85 13.25 -10.04 -5.01
C GLU A 85 12.12 -9.61 -4.07
N LEU A 86 11.03 -9.06 -4.62
CA LEU A 86 9.87 -8.59 -3.85
C LEU A 86 9.19 -9.73 -3.10
N LYS A 87 9.05 -10.89 -3.77
CA LYS A 87 8.49 -12.09 -3.16
C LYS A 87 9.28 -12.54 -1.94
N ILE A 88 10.61 -12.59 -2.06
CA ILE A 88 11.52 -12.97 -0.96
C ILE A 88 11.42 -11.95 0.19
N LEU A 89 11.52 -10.65 -0.13
CA LEU A 89 11.46 -9.58 0.86
C LEU A 89 10.16 -9.65 1.67
N ARG A 90 9.03 -9.83 0.99
CA ARG A 90 7.73 -9.91 1.61
C ARG A 90 7.60 -11.13 2.50
N GLU A 91 8.01 -12.32 2.03
CA GLU A 91 7.96 -13.55 2.81
C GLU A 91 8.77 -13.41 4.11
N MET A 92 10.01 -12.92 4.00
CA MET A 92 10.90 -12.71 5.14
C MET A 92 10.34 -11.68 6.13
N ARG A 93 9.83 -10.56 5.62
CA ARG A 93 9.22 -9.49 6.42
C ARG A 93 8.01 -9.99 7.21
N LEU A 94 7.10 -10.70 6.54
CA LEU A 94 5.89 -11.25 7.16
C LEU A 94 6.24 -12.29 8.23
N HIS A 95 7.22 -13.15 7.97
CA HIS A 95 7.68 -14.16 8.93
C HIS A 95 8.24 -13.52 10.20
N ILE A 96 9.08 -12.50 10.06
CA ILE A 96 9.65 -11.76 11.20
C ILE A 96 8.55 -11.07 12.02
N LEU A 97 7.66 -10.33 11.35
CA LEU A 97 6.56 -9.63 12.01
C LEU A 97 5.64 -10.61 12.75
N TRP A 98 5.27 -11.71 12.11
CA TRP A 98 4.43 -12.75 12.70
C TRP A 98 5.07 -13.37 13.95
N ASN A 99 6.37 -13.67 13.92
CA ASN A 99 7.06 -14.23 15.08
C ASN A 99 7.03 -13.28 16.29
N ILE A 100 7.21 -11.98 16.09
CA ILE A 100 7.15 -10.99 17.17
C ILE A 100 5.71 -10.83 17.69
N LEU A 101 4.74 -10.73 16.78
CA LEU A 101 3.32 -10.58 17.13
C LEU A 101 2.79 -11.80 17.89
N LYS A 102 3.17 -13.01 17.48
CA LYS A 102 2.75 -14.27 18.10
C LYS A 102 3.41 -14.49 19.46
N TYR A 103 4.66 -14.09 19.62
CA TYR A 103 5.45 -14.36 20.83
C TYR A 103 6.08 -13.08 21.41
N PRO A 104 5.27 -12.09 21.81
CA PRO A 104 5.78 -10.78 22.15
C PRO A 104 6.75 -10.83 23.35
N LYS A 105 6.54 -11.71 24.33
CA LYS A 105 7.41 -11.80 25.52
C LYS A 105 8.76 -12.50 25.27
N HIS A 106 8.95 -13.13 24.12
CA HIS A 106 10.15 -13.94 23.85
C HIS A 106 11.25 -13.09 23.19
N ILE A 107 12.30 -12.78 23.95
CA ILE A 107 13.44 -11.96 23.51
C ILE A 107 14.09 -12.50 22.22
N LYS A 108 14.10 -13.83 22.03
CA LYS A 108 14.72 -14.47 20.86
C LYS A 108 14.13 -14.00 19.52
N TYR A 109 12.83 -13.68 19.46
CA TYR A 109 12.19 -13.20 18.22
C TYR A 109 12.37 -11.70 17.99
N ARG A 110 12.89 -10.99 19.01
CA ARG A 110 13.28 -9.59 18.93
C ARG A 110 14.74 -9.43 18.47
N GLN A 111 15.42 -10.52 18.15
CA GLN A 111 16.81 -10.53 17.72
C GLN A 111 16.95 -11.31 16.41
N ILE A 112 17.72 -10.78 15.47
CA ILE A 112 18.00 -11.46 14.20
C ILE A 112 19.51 -11.53 14.03
N HIS A 113 20.03 -12.75 14.00
CA HIS A 113 21.45 -12.99 13.80
C HIS A 113 21.84 -12.70 12.35
N LYS A 114 22.84 -11.83 12.13
CA LYS A 114 23.32 -11.42 10.79
C LYS A 114 23.57 -12.61 9.86
N GLN A 115 24.31 -13.62 10.34
CA GLN A 115 24.65 -14.78 9.51
C GLN A 115 23.42 -15.61 9.14
N ALA A 116 22.45 -15.72 10.05
CA ALA A 116 21.23 -16.49 9.79
C ALA A 116 20.36 -15.77 8.75
N LEU A 117 20.23 -14.44 8.86
CA LEU A 117 19.56 -13.62 7.86
C LEU A 117 20.24 -13.71 6.50
N TYR A 118 21.57 -13.56 6.47
CA TYR A 118 22.37 -13.65 5.25
C TYR A 118 22.20 -15.02 4.56
N ASN A 119 22.40 -16.12 5.29
CA ASN A 119 22.31 -17.48 4.72
C ASN A 119 20.89 -17.79 4.20
N ASN A 120 19.86 -17.36 4.92
CA ASN A 120 18.46 -17.58 4.51
C ASN A 120 18.14 -16.79 3.23
N LEU A 121 18.46 -15.49 3.19
CA LEU A 121 18.27 -14.66 2.00
C LEU A 121 19.07 -15.20 0.80
N PHE A 122 20.34 -15.57 1.02
CA PHE A 122 21.19 -16.11 -0.04
C PHE A 122 20.59 -17.38 -0.64
N SER A 123 20.14 -18.31 0.20
CA SER A 123 19.49 -19.54 -0.26
C SER A 123 18.21 -19.26 -1.06
N LYS A 124 17.36 -18.34 -0.59
CA LYS A 124 16.13 -17.96 -1.30
C LYS A 124 16.40 -17.25 -2.62
N CYS A 125 17.36 -16.32 -2.66
CA CYS A 125 17.76 -15.63 -3.88
C CYS A 125 18.31 -16.62 -4.91
N HIS A 126 19.17 -17.56 -4.49
CA HIS A 126 19.68 -18.61 -5.37
C HIS A 126 18.57 -19.51 -5.93
N GLN A 127 17.60 -19.91 -5.10
CA GLN A 127 16.47 -20.75 -5.53
C GLN A 127 15.57 -20.06 -6.55
N LEU A 128 15.38 -18.74 -6.44
CA LEU A 128 14.48 -17.97 -7.29
C LEU A 128 15.19 -17.17 -8.38
N GLY A 129 16.53 -17.24 -8.47
CA GLY A 129 17.32 -16.46 -9.42
C GLY A 129 17.17 -14.94 -9.23
N ALA A 130 17.09 -14.48 -7.98
CA ALA A 130 16.96 -13.06 -7.62
C ALA A 130 18.32 -12.43 -7.28
N ASP A 131 18.44 -11.11 -7.45
CA ASP A 131 19.63 -10.37 -7.04
C ASP A 131 19.77 -10.36 -5.51
N PHE A 132 20.79 -11.06 -5.01
CA PHE A 132 21.05 -11.16 -3.57
C PHE A 132 21.41 -9.82 -2.93
N GLU A 133 22.24 -8.99 -3.58
CA GLU A 133 22.72 -7.74 -3.00
C GLU A 133 21.56 -6.74 -2.86
N GLN A 134 20.74 -6.64 -3.90
CA GLN A 134 19.54 -5.80 -3.89
C GLN A 134 18.55 -6.24 -2.79
N VAL A 135 18.29 -7.55 -2.68
CA VAL A 135 17.41 -8.10 -1.64
C VAL A 135 17.99 -7.86 -0.25
N PHE A 136 19.29 -8.06 -0.06
CA PHE A 136 19.92 -7.88 1.24
C PHE A 136 19.81 -6.42 1.71
N ILE A 137 20.17 -5.45 0.85
CA ILE A 137 20.04 -4.01 1.15
C ILE A 137 18.59 -3.63 1.47
N SER A 138 17.64 -4.14 0.67
CA SER A 138 16.22 -3.85 0.85
C SER A 138 15.67 -4.48 2.14
N MET A 139 16.17 -5.65 2.53
CA MET A 139 15.79 -6.28 3.79
C MET A 139 16.31 -5.51 4.99
N GLU A 140 17.55 -5.00 4.95
CA GLU A 140 18.09 -4.13 6.00
C GLU A 140 17.22 -2.87 6.19
N LYS A 141 16.77 -2.24 5.10
CA LYS A 141 15.83 -1.10 5.14
C LYS A 141 14.48 -1.50 5.75
N ASN A 142 13.91 -2.64 5.35
CA ASN A 142 12.65 -3.15 5.92
C ASN A 142 12.75 -3.37 7.42
N LEU A 143 13.87 -3.92 7.90
CA LEU A 143 14.12 -4.12 9.33
C LEU A 143 14.13 -2.78 10.08
N GLN A 144 14.80 -1.76 9.53
CA GLN A 144 14.81 -0.42 10.12
C GLN A 144 13.41 0.19 10.18
N THR A 145 12.62 0.08 9.11
CA THR A 145 11.23 0.59 9.06
C THR A 145 10.33 -0.07 10.12
N ILE A 146 10.56 -1.34 10.45
CA ILE A 146 9.82 -2.07 11.49
C ILE A 146 10.26 -1.66 12.91
N GLY A 147 11.45 -1.06 13.05
CA GLY A 147 12.02 -0.65 14.34
C GLY A 147 13.17 -1.53 14.85
N PHE A 148 13.79 -2.33 13.99
CA PHE A 148 15.05 -3.00 14.32
C PHE A 148 16.24 -2.05 14.13
N LYS A 149 17.21 -2.17 15.04
CA LYS A 149 18.50 -1.49 14.99
C LYS A 149 19.64 -2.50 14.90
N LYS A 150 20.65 -2.15 14.11
CA LYS A 150 21.89 -2.92 14.00
C LYS A 150 22.75 -2.67 15.25
N GLY A 151 23.12 -3.72 15.96
CA GLY A 151 24.07 -3.63 17.07
C GLY A 151 25.53 -3.77 16.60
N ASN A 152 26.46 -3.65 17.54
CA ASN A 152 27.90 -3.61 17.26
C ASN A 152 28.44 -4.87 16.56
N HIS A 153 27.86 -6.05 16.83
CA HIS A 153 28.24 -7.32 16.21
C HIS A 153 27.47 -7.61 14.91
N GLY A 154 26.73 -6.62 14.38
CA GLY A 154 25.94 -6.76 13.18
C GLY A 154 24.62 -7.51 13.34
N HIS A 155 24.30 -8.03 14.53
CA HIS A 155 22.95 -8.54 14.83
C HIS A 155 21.93 -7.40 14.85
N TRP A 156 20.68 -7.71 14.53
CA TRP A 156 19.58 -6.77 14.60
C TRP A 156 18.77 -6.98 15.87
N TYR A 157 18.43 -5.89 16.54
CA TYR A 157 17.66 -5.89 17.79
C TYR A 157 16.44 -5.00 17.63
N TYR A 158 15.28 -5.49 18.04
CA TYR A 158 14.08 -4.66 18.09
C TYR A 158 14.23 -3.59 19.18
N GLN A 159 14.15 -2.32 18.79
CA GLN A 159 14.60 -1.21 19.63
C GLN A 159 13.74 -0.99 20.88
N TYR A 160 12.47 -1.37 20.85
CA TYR A 160 11.55 -1.01 21.91
C TYR A 160 11.55 -2.02 23.06
N HIS A 161 11.79 -1.51 24.28
CA HIS A 161 11.68 -2.29 25.52
C HIS A 161 10.28 -2.90 25.66
N HIS A 162 9.25 -2.11 25.34
CA HIS A 162 7.86 -2.55 25.21
C HIS A 162 7.50 -2.73 23.74
N ILE A 163 6.91 -3.88 23.39
CA ILE A 163 6.47 -4.11 22.01
C ILE A 163 5.35 -3.15 21.66
N GLN A 164 5.54 -2.38 20.59
CA GLN A 164 4.50 -1.55 20.00
C GLN A 164 3.60 -2.41 19.10
N LEU A 165 2.71 -3.19 19.71
CA LEU A 165 1.84 -4.14 19.00
C LEU A 165 1.07 -3.47 17.85
N LEU A 166 0.55 -2.27 18.07
CA LEU A 166 -0.16 -1.51 17.05
C LEU A 166 0.73 -1.17 15.84
N HIS A 167 1.97 -0.72 16.08
CA HIS A 167 2.91 -0.42 15.00
C HIS A 167 3.29 -1.68 14.20
N LEU A 168 3.56 -2.79 14.89
CA LEU A 168 3.87 -4.07 14.26
C LEU A 168 2.68 -4.63 13.46
N TRP A 169 1.46 -4.49 13.98
CA TRP A 169 0.25 -4.89 13.29
C TRP A 169 0.05 -4.08 12.00
N ASN A 170 0.20 -2.75 12.07
CA ASN A 170 0.13 -1.90 10.88
C ASN A 170 1.20 -2.28 9.85
N CYS A 171 2.42 -2.58 10.30
CA CYS A 171 3.49 -3.07 9.42
C CYS A 171 3.14 -4.42 8.76
N TYR A 172 2.49 -5.32 9.49
CA TYR A 172 2.06 -6.63 8.99
C TYR A 172 0.94 -6.49 7.97
N GLU A 173 -0.06 -5.67 8.26
CA GLU A 173 -1.16 -5.34 7.34
C GLU A 173 -0.63 -4.72 6.04
N ILE A 174 0.28 -3.75 6.12
CA ILE A 174 0.92 -3.15 4.93
C ILE A 174 1.63 -4.23 4.09
N ALA A 175 2.40 -5.11 4.73
CA ALA A 175 3.15 -6.17 4.04
C ALA A 175 2.23 -7.23 3.39
N ILE A 176 1.09 -7.54 4.01
CA ILE A 176 0.06 -8.42 3.43
C ILE A 176 -0.61 -7.76 2.23
N ASN A 177 -0.99 -6.48 2.37
CA ASN A 177 -1.69 -5.74 1.32
C ASN A 177 -0.82 -5.46 0.09
N GLN A 178 0.51 -5.61 0.22
CA GLN A 178 1.45 -5.61 -0.90
C GLN A 178 1.41 -6.91 -1.73
N GLN A 179 0.70 -7.96 -1.29
CA GLN A 179 0.46 -9.12 -2.13
C GLN A 179 -0.45 -8.75 -3.30
N THR A 180 0.04 -8.99 -4.52
CA THR A 180 -0.75 -8.89 -5.76
C THR A 180 -2.09 -9.61 -5.65
N MET A 181 -2.12 -10.73 -4.93
CA MET A 181 -3.31 -11.53 -4.71
C MET A 181 -4.39 -10.80 -3.89
N TYR A 182 -4.02 -9.94 -2.93
CA TYR A 182 -4.99 -9.11 -2.18
C TYR A 182 -5.59 -8.00 -3.03
N TYR A 183 -4.85 -7.46 -4.00
CA TYR A 183 -5.39 -6.51 -4.98
C TYR A 183 -6.47 -7.16 -5.88
N ILE A 184 -6.33 -8.45 -6.18
CA ILE A 184 -7.28 -9.22 -7.00
C ILE A 184 -8.46 -9.71 -6.13
N ASN A 185 -8.22 -10.24 -4.93
CA ASN A 185 -9.27 -10.79 -4.08
C ASN A 185 -10.17 -9.73 -3.44
N LYS A 186 -9.65 -8.54 -3.09
CA LYS A 186 -10.51 -7.44 -2.63
C LYS A 186 -11.52 -6.99 -3.70
N LYS A 187 -11.25 -7.29 -4.98
CA LYS A 187 -12.13 -7.07 -6.15
C LYS A 187 -13.16 -8.20 -6.35
N LEU A 188 -12.90 -9.39 -5.81
CA LEU A 188 -13.83 -10.53 -5.80
C LEU A 188 -14.73 -10.50 -4.55
N ASP A 189 -14.17 -10.12 -3.40
CA ASP A 189 -14.91 -10.00 -2.13
C ASP A 189 -15.87 -8.80 -2.11
N SER A 190 -15.57 -7.72 -2.86
CA SER A 190 -16.55 -6.65 -3.10
C SER A 190 -17.72 -7.10 -4.00
N LYS A 191 -17.63 -8.29 -4.61
CA LYS A 191 -18.71 -8.93 -5.37
C LYS A 191 -19.36 -10.11 -4.63
N ASN A 192 -18.68 -10.79 -3.71
CA ASN A 192 -19.23 -11.92 -2.97
C ASN A 192 -18.66 -11.99 -1.55
N SER A 193 -19.53 -12.07 -0.55
CA SER A 193 -19.18 -12.05 0.87
C SER A 193 -18.48 -13.32 1.36
N VAL A 194 -17.41 -13.13 2.15
CA VAL A 194 -16.80 -13.98 3.21
C VAL A 194 -16.29 -15.36 2.79
N HIS A 195 -14.96 -15.56 2.86
CA HIS A 195 -14.34 -16.73 3.52
C HIS A 195 -12.91 -16.40 4.00
N VAL A 196 -12.66 -16.61 5.29
CA VAL A 196 -11.33 -16.46 5.92
C VAL A 196 -10.60 -17.80 5.79
N ILE A 197 -9.44 -17.80 5.12
CA ILE A 197 -8.56 -18.99 5.04
C ILE A 197 -7.44 -18.82 6.07
N GLU A 198 -7.44 -19.68 7.09
CA GLU A 198 -6.32 -19.85 8.03
C GLU A 198 -5.18 -20.63 7.36
N TRP A 199 -3.96 -20.10 7.41
CA TRP A 199 -2.75 -20.82 7.01
C TRP A 199 -1.89 -21.17 8.23
N LYS A 200 -1.57 -22.45 8.39
CA LYS A 200 -0.54 -22.95 9.32
C LYS A 200 0.82 -22.91 8.62
N MET A 201 1.76 -22.12 9.11
CA MET A 201 3.18 -22.23 8.77
C MET A 201 3.96 -22.85 9.94
N GLU A 202 4.64 -23.96 9.66
CA GLU A 202 5.54 -24.63 10.60
C GLU A 202 6.98 -24.12 10.45
N ARG A 203 7.53 -23.72 11.60
CA ARG A 203 8.92 -23.47 12.07
C ARG A 203 10.07 -23.30 11.04
N LEU A 204 10.75 -22.15 11.16
CA LEU A 204 12.22 -22.04 11.07
C LEU A 204 12.84 -22.32 12.45
#